data_AF-Q66V71-F1
#
_entry.id   AF-Q66V71-F1
#
_cell.length_a   1.000
_cell.length_b   1.000
_cell.length_c   1.000
_cell.angle_alpha   90.00
_cell.angle_beta   90.00
_cell.angle_gamma   90.00
#
_symmetry.space_group_name_H-M   'P 1'
#
loop_
_entity.id
_entity.type
_entity.pdbx_description
1 polymer ?
#
loop_
_entity_poly.entity_id
_entity_poly.type
_entity_poly.pdbx_seq_one_letter_code
_entity_poly.pdbx_strand_id
1 'polypeptide(L)' 'MVYVMKQSGWIEVICGSMFSGKSEELIRRVRRTQFAKQKAQVFKPAIDNRYSEEAVVSHNGTSVMAYSIS' A
#
# COMPACT_ATOMS: atom_id res chain seq x y z
N MET A 1 -20.40 -3.39 28.79
CA MET A 1 -19.28 -3.49 27.84
C MET A 1 -19.85 -3.92 26.50
N VAL A 2 -19.93 -3.01 25.52
CA VAL A 2 -20.50 -3.32 24.20
C VAL A 2 -19.35 -3.82 23.32
N TYR A 3 -19.35 -5.11 23.00
CA TYR A 3 -18.47 -5.66 21.98
C TYR A 3 -19.09 -5.38 20.61
N VAL A 4 -18.54 -4.42 19.88
CA VAL A 4 -18.86 -4.27 18.45
C VAL A 4 -18.16 -5.41 17.72
N MET A 5 -18.93 -6.42 17.30
CA MET A 5 -18.44 -7.42 16.35
C MET A 5 -18.17 -6.72 15.02
N LYS A 6 -16.90 -6.37 14.76
CA LYS A 6 -16.49 -5.89 13.44
C LYS A 6 -16.49 -7.06 12.48
N GLN A 7 -17.40 -7.02 11.50
CA GLN A 7 -17.22 -7.76 10.25
C GLN A 7 -15.85 -7.37 9.67
N SER A 8 -14.97 -8.35 9.50
CA SER A 8 -13.63 -8.17 8.95
C SER A 8 -13.62 -8.60 7.48
N GLY A 9 -12.78 -7.93 6.68
CA GLY A 9 -12.62 -8.22 5.25
C GLY A 9 -13.44 -7.29 4.36
N TRP A 10 -12.73 -6.53 3.53
CA TRP A 10 -13.30 -5.72 2.45
C TRP A 10 -12.17 -5.44 1.44
N ILE A 11 -12.52 -4.91 0.28
CA ILE A 11 -11.57 -4.50 -0.75
C ILE A 11 -11.67 -2.98 -0.91
N GLU A 12 -10.52 -2.31 -0.85
CA GLU A 12 -10.41 -0.89 -1.15
C GLU A 12 -9.64 -0.71 -2.45
N VAL A 13 -10.11 0.19 -3.31
CA VAL A 13 -9.46 0.50 -4.58
C VAL A 13 -9.02 1.95 -4.57
N ILE A 14 -7.75 2.19 -4.88
CA ILE A 14 -7.18 3.54 -5.06
C ILE A 14 -6.84 3.68 -6.55
N CYS A 15 -7.65 4.44 -7.29
CA CYS A 15 -7.50 4.64 -8.73
C CYS A 15 -7.38 6.12 -9.10
N GLY A 16 -6.93 6.37 -10.34
CA GLY A 16 -6.70 7.72 -10.88
C GLY A 16 -5.61 7.71 -11.96
N SER A 17 -5.46 8.83 -12.66
CA SER A 17 -4.41 9.03 -13.67
C SER A 17 -2.99 8.88 -13.09
N MET A 18 -1.97 8.74 -13.93
CA MET A 18 -0.59 8.86 -13.45
C MET A 18 -0.41 10.19 -12.71
N PHE A 19 0.47 10.22 -11.71
CA PHE A 19 0.72 11.39 -10.83
C PHE A 19 -0.43 11.82 -9.91
N SER A 20 -1.60 11.16 -9.93
CA SER A 20 -2.73 11.46 -9.04
C SER A 20 -2.57 11.00 -7.57
N GLY A 21 -1.35 10.72 -7.11
CA GLY A 21 -1.09 10.35 -5.71
C GLY A 21 -1.45 8.91 -5.29
N LYS A 22 -1.70 7.97 -6.22
CA LYS A 22 -2.09 6.59 -5.87
C LYS A 22 -1.10 5.88 -4.95
N SER A 23 0.19 5.86 -5.33
CA SER A 23 1.24 5.22 -4.53
C SER A 23 1.44 5.92 -3.18
N GLU A 24 1.28 7.25 -3.15
CA GLU A 24 1.39 8.04 -1.93
C GLU A 24 0.30 7.66 -0.92
N GLU A 25 -0.95 7.56 -1.37
CA GLU A 25 -2.07 7.15 -0.52
C GLU A 25 -1.93 5.69 -0.05
N LEU A 26 -1.47 4.78 -0.92
CA LEU A 26 -1.17 3.40 -0.54
C LEU A 26 -0.09 3.35 0.56
N ILE A 27 1.03 4.05 0.37
CA ILE A 27 2.13 4.11 1.34
C ILE A 27 1.63 4.69 2.67
N ARG A 28 0.80 5.74 2.63
CA ARG A 28 0.20 6.34 3.83
C ARG A 28 -0.65 5.34 4.60
N ARG A 29 -1.48 4.54 3.91
CA ARG A 29 -2.30 3.49 4.56
C ARG A 29 -1.43 2.39 5.17
N VAL A 30 -0.42 1.91 4.47
CA VAL A 30 0.51 0.89 4.98
C VAL A 30 1.24 1.38 6.24
N ARG A 31 1.73 2.62 6.24
CA ARG A 31 2.37 3.22 7.43
C ARG A 31 1.42 3.30 8.62
N ARG A 32 0.15 3.69 8.40
CA ARG A 32 -0.87 3.68 9.47
C ARG A 32 -1.09 2.29 10.06
N THR A 33 -1.13 1.26 9.22
CA THR A 33 -1.24 -0.14 9.64
C THR A 33 -0.05 -0.57 10.51
N GLN A 34 1.17 -0.15 10.16
CA GLN A 34 2.38 -0.40 10.95
C GLN A 34 2.32 0.29 12.32
N PHE A 35 1.89 1.56 12.40
CA PHE A 35 1.70 2.26 13.67
C PHE A 35 0.64 1.59 14.56
N ALA A 36 -0.39 1.00 13.95
CA ALA A 36 -1.41 0.20 14.65
C ALA A 36 -0.90 -1.21 15.06
N LYS A 37 0.38 -1.52 14.84
CA LYS A 37 1.00 -2.84 15.09
C LYS A 37 0.31 -3.98 14.33
N GLN A 38 -0.32 -3.66 13.20
CA GLN A 38 -0.91 -4.64 12.32
C GLN A 38 0.12 -5.07 11.27
N LYS A 39 0.11 -6.35 10.92
CA LYS A 39 0.96 -6.88 9.85
C LYS A 39 0.36 -6.48 8.50
N ALA A 40 1.18 -5.89 7.64
CA ALA A 40 0.83 -5.57 6.26
C ALA A 40 1.86 -6.20 5.33
N GLN A 41 1.41 -6.66 4.17
CA GLN A 41 2.27 -7.08 3.07
C GLN A 41 1.92 -6.26 1.85
N VAL A 42 2.94 -5.80 1.13
CA VAL A 42 2.78 -5.01 -0.09
C VAL A 42 3.33 -5.84 -1.23
N PHE A 43 2.58 -5.88 -2.33
CA PHE A 43 2.95 -6.60 -3.54
C PHE A 43 2.95 -5.62 -4.70
N LYS A 44 3.85 -5.86 -5.65
CA LYS A 44 3.92 -5.13 -6.91
C LYS A 44 4.19 -6.09 -8.07
N PRO A 45 3.66 -5.83 -9.27
CA PRO A 45 4.01 -6.65 -10.42
C PRO A 45 5.47 -6.44 -10.80
N ALA A 46 6.15 -7.51 -11.20
CA ALA A 46 7.57 -7.49 -11.55
C ALA A 46 7.89 -6.57 -12.74
N ILE A 47 6.92 -6.35 -13.63
CA ILE A 47 7.05 -5.41 -14.74
C ILE A 47 7.07 -3.94 -14.31
N ASP A 48 6.64 -3.60 -13.09
CA ASP A 48 6.68 -2.21 -12.60
C ASP A 48 8.03 -1.89 -11.93
N ASN A 49 9.06 -1.65 -12.73
CA ASN A 49 10.40 -1.32 -12.26
C ASN A 49 10.81 0.15 -12.46
N ARG A 50 9.86 1.03 -12.76
CA ARG A 50 10.11 2.45 -13.12
C ARG A 50 10.95 3.23 -12.10
N TYR A 51 10.87 2.85 -10.83
CA TYR A 51 11.58 3.51 -9.72
C TYR A 51 12.39 2.58 -8.83
N SER A 52 12.05 1.30 -8.76
CA SER A 52 12.71 0.30 -7.91
C SER A 52 12.24 -1.09 -8.29
N GLU A 53 13.10 -2.09 -8.22
CA GLU A 53 12.73 -3.50 -8.34
C GLU A 53 12.07 -4.04 -7.05
N GLU A 54 12.39 -3.46 -5.88
CA GLU A 54 12.07 -4.02 -4.56
C GLU A 54 11.04 -3.19 -3.75
N ALA A 55 10.62 -2.04 -4.27
CA ALA A 55 9.73 -1.12 -3.55
C ALA A 55 8.64 -0.51 -4.44
N VAL A 56 7.53 -0.16 -3.82
CA VAL A 56 6.56 0.79 -4.37
C VAL A 56 7.04 2.19 -3.99
N VAL A 57 7.27 3.03 -5.01
CA VAL A 57 7.78 4.39 -4.85
C VAL A 57 6.76 5.36 -5.42
N SER A 58 6.50 6.45 -4.70
CA SER A 58 5.68 7.56 -5.20
C SER A 58 6.57 8.66 -5.80
N HIS A 59 5.98 9.53 -6.62
CA HIS A 59 6.71 10.64 -7.24
C HIS A 59 7.28 11.64 -6.23
N ASN A 60 6.73 11.72 -5.02
CA ASN A 60 7.24 12.61 -3.97
C ASN A 60 8.43 12.00 -3.20
N GLY A 61 8.96 10.86 -3.65
CA GLY A 61 10.13 10.19 -3.08
C GLY A 61 9.83 9.28 -1.90
N THR A 62 8.58 9.21 -1.42
CA THR A 62 8.23 8.22 -0.39
C THR A 62 8.13 6.82 -0.98
N SER A 63 8.57 5.83 -0.20
CA SER A 63 8.57 4.43 -0.60
C SER A 63 8.12 3.48 0.52
N VAL A 64 7.77 2.27 0.11
CA VAL A 64 7.57 1.11 0.98
C VAL A 64 8.07 -0.15 0.28
N MET A 65 8.73 -1.04 1.03
CA MET A 65 9.18 -2.34 0.53
C MET A 65 8.00 -3.17 0.03
N ALA A 66 8.18 -3.87 -1.08
CA ALA A 66 7.16 -4.69 -1.69
C ALA A 66 7.75 -5.97 -2.29
N TYR A 67 6.97 -7.04 -2.26
CA TYR A 67 7.32 -8.27 -2.97
C TYR A 67 6.96 -8.13 -4.44
N SER A 68 7.97 -8.30 -5.29
CA SER A 68 7.81 -8.38 -6.73
C SER A 68 7.19 -9.74 -7.10
N ILE A 69 6.07 -9.72 -7.83
CA ILE A 69 5.35 -10.93 -8.26
C ILE A 69 5.18 -10.94 -9.79
N SER A 70 5.38 -12.11 -10.41
CA SER A 70 5.23 -12.34 -11.86
C SER A 70 3.77 -12.59 -12.24
#